data_AF-A0A1V1TL37-F1
#
_entry.id   AF-A0A1V1TL37-F1
#
_cell.length_a   1.000
_cell.length_b   1.000
_cell.length_c   1.000
_cell.angle_alpha   90.00
_cell.angle_beta   90.00
_cell.angle_gamma   90.00
#
_symmetry.space_group_name_H-M   'P 1'
#
loop_
_entity.id
_entity.type
_entity.pdbx_description
1 polymer ?
#
loop_
_entity_poly.entity_id
_entity_poly.type
_entity_poly.pdbx_seq_one_letter_code
_entity_poly.pdbx_strand_id
1 'polypeptide(L)' 'MCDWEEFIFVCNHTMLRLKSHCHFARNDPNHQCFGVKVLRNSWYQNGQLCDSCLERGLRLRNGVIWQLSEEERRR' A
#
# COMPACT_ATOMS: atom_id res chain seq x y z
N MET A 1 -17.01 8.27 -10.80
CA MET A 1 -16.44 7.96 -9.47
C MET A 1 -14.94 7.76 -9.64
N CYS A 2 -14.14 8.03 -8.61
CA CYS A 2 -12.70 7.74 -8.67
C CYS A 2 -12.50 6.25 -8.37
N ASP A 3 -11.68 5.59 -9.18
CA ASP A 3 -11.38 4.17 -9.01
C ASP A 3 -10.09 3.99 -8.24
N TRP A 4 -10.12 3.08 -7.26
CA TRP A 4 -9.00 2.74 -6.41
C TRP A 4 -8.66 1.26 -6.55
N GLU A 5 -7.40 0.94 -6.27
CA GLU A 5 -6.91 -0.42 -6.12
C GLU A 5 -6.33 -0.58 -4.71
N GLU A 6 -6.53 -1.76 -4.13
CA GLU A 6 -6.01 -2.13 -2.82
C GLU A 6 -4.88 -3.14 -2.99
N PHE A 7 -3.83 -2.98 -2.19
CA PHE A 7 -2.68 -3.86 -2.14
C PHE A 7 -2.57 -4.40 -0.71
N ILE A 8 -2.69 -5.72 -0.56
CA ILE A 8 -2.69 -6.39 0.74
C ILE A 8 -1.34 -7.09 0.90
N PHE A 9 -0.56 -6.68 1.90
CA PHE A 9 0.79 -7.21 2.16
C PHE A 9 0.74 -8.38 3.14
N VAL A 10 1.80 -9.19 3.17
CA VAL A 10 1.87 -10.36 4.07
C VAL A 10 1.91 -10.00 5.56
N CYS A 11 2.26 -8.75 5.87
CA CYS A 11 2.18 -8.19 7.22
C CYS A 11 0.77 -7.72 7.61
N ASN A 12 -0.25 -8.05 6.82
CA ASN A 12 -1.65 -7.66 7.01
C ASN A 12 -1.91 -6.15 6.99
N HIS A 13 -0.97 -5.37 6.41
CA HIS A 13 -1.19 -3.97 6.11
C HIS A 13 -1.76 -3.83 4.70
N THR A 14 -2.53 -2.78 4.47
CA THR A 14 -3.10 -2.46 3.17
C THR A 14 -2.62 -1.09 2.69
N MET A 15 -2.48 -0.96 1.37
CA MET A 15 -2.22 0.32 0.70
C MET A 15 -3.27 0.54 -0.38
N LEU A 16 -3.81 1.76 -0.44
CA LEU A 16 -4.75 2.17 -1.47
C LEU A 16 -4.04 3.03 -2.51
N ARG A 17 -4.20 2.69 -3.79
CA ARG A 17 -3.69 3.46 -4.92
C ARG A 17 -4.84 3.96 -5.77
N LEU A 18 -4.81 5.24 -6.12
CA LEU A 18 -5.76 5.80 -7.07
C LEU A 18 -5.42 5.29 -8.48
N LYS A 19 -6.38 4.62 -9.12
CA LYS A 19 -6.27 4.09 -10.48
C LYS A 19 -6.74 5.10 -11.51
N SER A 20 -7.89 5.72 -11.26
CA SER A 20 -8.49 6.68 -12.18
C SER A 20 -9.22 7.79 -11.43
N HIS A 21 -9.14 9.01 -11.98
CA HIS A 21 -9.94 10.13 -11.52
C HIS A 21 -11.32 10.09 -12.19
N CYS A 22 -12.37 10.50 -11.47
CA CYS A 22 -13.66 10.79 -12.10
C CYS A 22 -13.57 12.04 -12.98
N HIS A 23 -14.59 12.27 -13.82
CA HIS A 23 -14.63 13.45 -14.71
C HIS A 23 -14.38 14.77 -13.96
N PHE A 24 -15.02 14.96 -12.80
CA PHE A 24 -14.85 16.18 -12.00
C PHE A 24 -13.44 16.31 -11.43
N ALA A 25 -12.95 15.28 -10.73
CA ALA A 25 -11.62 15.30 -10.12
C ALA A 25 -10.49 15.39 -11.15
N ARG A 26 -10.69 14.86 -12.37
CA ARG A 26 -9.69 14.98 -13.44
C ARG A 26 -9.49 16.43 -13.88
N ASN A 27 -10.54 17.24 -13.80
CA ASN A 27 -10.55 18.63 -14.26
C ASN A 27 -10.34 19.64 -13.12
N ASP A 28 -10.40 19.21 -11.85
CA ASP A 28 -10.09 20.05 -10.70
C ASP A 28 -8.56 20.24 -10.55
N PRO A 29 -8.03 21.47 -10.37
CA PRO A 29 -6.59 21.71 -10.24
C PRO A 29 -5.93 20.98 -9.07
N ASN A 30 -6.69 20.70 -8.01
CA ASN A 30 -6.22 19.98 -6.82
C ASN A 30 -6.63 18.49 -6.85
N HIS A 31 -7.21 18.03 -7.96
CA HIS A 31 -7.79 16.71 -8.12
C HIS A 31 -8.77 16.30 -7.01
N GLN A 32 -9.49 17.28 -6.45
CA GLN A 32 -10.42 17.04 -5.36
C GLN A 32 -11.61 16.20 -5.82
N CYS A 33 -11.96 15.21 -5.01
CA CYS A 33 -13.13 14.38 -5.24
C CYS A 33 -13.98 14.30 -3.98
N PHE A 34 -15.17 14.89 -4.03
CA PHE A 34 -16.20 14.80 -2.98
C PHE A 34 -17.25 13.70 -3.28
N GLY A 35 -17.07 12.96 -4.37
CA GLY A 35 -17.94 11.87 -4.77
C GLY A 35 -17.51 10.51 -4.22
N VAL A 36 -18.32 9.49 -4.51
CA VAL A 36 -18.04 8.10 -4.11
C VAL A 36 -16.71 7.62 -4.70
N LYS A 37 -15.94 6.93 -3.86
CA LYS A 37 -14.72 6.20 -4.21
C LYS A 37 -15.06 4.73 -4.41
N VAL A 38 -14.60 4.13 -5.49
CA VAL A 38 -14.90 2.73 -5.82
C VAL A 38 -13.61 1.93 -5.77
N LEU A 39 -13.56 0.91 -4.91
CA LEU A 39 -12.49 -0.07 -4.92
C LEU A 39 -12.75 -1.09 -6.04
N ARG A 40 -11.85 -1.18 -7.02
CA ARG A 40 -12.02 -2.06 -8.18
C ARG A 40 -11.44 -3.44 -7.97
N ASN A 41 -10.21 -3.50 -7.47
CA ASN A 41 -9.46 -4.73 -7.29
C ASN A 41 -8.70 -4.68 -5.97
N SER A 42 -8.48 -5.86 -5.41
CA SER A 42 -7.57 -6.07 -4.28
C SER A 42 -6.50 -7.08 -4.71
N TRP A 43 -5.25 -6.72 -4.50
CA TRP A 43 -4.08 -7.47 -4.95
C TRP A 43 -3.25 -7.93 -3.76
N TYR A 44 -3.16 -9.24 -3.56
CA TYR A 44 -2.24 -9.80 -2.57
C TYR A 44 -0.80 -9.67 -3.07
N GLN A 45 0.01 -8.91 -2.33
CA GLN A 45 1.44 -8.77 -2.56
C GLN A 45 2.17 -9.93 -1.89
N ASN A 46 1.98 -11.13 -2.45
CA ASN A 46 2.56 -12.36 -1.94
C ASN A 46 4.08 -12.21 -1.82
N GLY A 47 4.59 -12.47 -0.62
CA GLY A 47 6.02 -12.38 -0.35
C GLY A 47 6.57 -10.96 -0.14
N GLN A 48 5.71 -9.94 -0.06
CA GLN A 48 6.15 -8.54 0.16
C GLN A 48 5.60 -7.96 1.46
N LEU A 49 6.48 -7.26 2.18
CA LEU A 49 6.13 -6.41 3.31
C LEU A 49 5.78 -5.01 2.82
N CYS A 50 4.94 -4.29 3.57
CA CYS A 50 4.72 -2.87 3.30
C CYS A 50 5.94 -2.03 3.70
N ASP A 51 6.04 -0.83 3.14
CA ASP A 51 7.15 0.10 3.37
C ASP A 51 7.33 0.43 4.87
N SER A 52 6.23 0.67 5.58
CA SER A 52 6.27 0.92 7.04
C SER A 52 6.90 -0.23 7.83
N CYS A 53 6.61 -1.48 7.44
CA CYS A 53 7.24 -2.65 8.06
C CYS A 53 8.73 -2.72 7.71
N LEU A 54 9.11 -2.42 6.46
CA LEU A 54 10.50 -2.40 6.02
C LEU A 54 11.32 -1.34 6.76
N GLU A 55 10.76 -0.15 6.95
CA GLU A 55 11.35 0.96 7.72
C GLU A 55 11.52 0.61 9.21
N ARG A 56 10.55 -0.10 9.78
CA ARG A 56 10.64 -0.68 11.14
C ARG A 56 11.67 -1.80 11.26
N GLY A 57 12.38 -2.14 10.18
CA GLY A 57 13.42 -3.17 10.18
C GLY A 57 12.86 -4.58 10.12
N LEU A 58 11.60 -4.75 9.70
CA LEU A 58 11.05 -6.07 9.46
C LEU A 58 11.57 -6.62 8.12
N ARG A 59 11.77 -7.93 8.07
CA ARG A 59 12.24 -8.67 6.89
C ARG A 59 11.45 -9.94 6.74
N LEU A 60 11.10 -10.28 5.50
CA LEU A 60 10.49 -11.57 5.19
C LEU A 60 11.59 -12.55 4.82
N ARG A 61 11.71 -13.67 5.55
CA ARG A 61 12.62 -14.78 5.23
C ARG A 61 11.84 -16.09 5.29
N ASN A 62 11.85 -16.85 4.19
CA ASN A 62 11.14 -18.14 4.07
C ASN A 62 9.65 -18.10 4.48
N GLY A 63 8.95 -17.01 4.15
CA GLY A 63 7.53 -16.82 4.50
C GLY A 63 7.28 -16.39 5.95
N VAL A 64 8.32 -16.21 6.76
CA VAL A 64 8.22 -15.76 8.16
C VAL A 64 8.74 -14.33 8.28
N ILE A 65 8.04 -13.50 9.05
CA ILE A 65 8.43 -12.11 9.32
C ILE A 65 9.37 -12.07 10.53
N TRP A 66 10.55 -11.47 10.33
CA TRP A 66 11.58 -11.28 11.34
C TRP A 66 11.80 -9.80 11.60
N GLN A 67 12.13 -9.45 12.85
CA GLN A 67 12.59 -8.12 13.21
C GLN A 67 14.12 -8.15 13.30
N LEU A 68 14.79 -7.26 12.55
CA LEU A 68 16.24 -7.11 12.64
C LEU A 68 16.64 -6.68 14.05
N SER A 69 17.73 -7.28 14.55
CA SER A 69 18.35 -6.81 15.79
C SER A 69 18.97 -5.42 15.57
N GLU A 70 19.22 -4.68 16.65
CA GLU A 70 19.88 -3.37 16.56
C GLU A 70 21.27 -3.45 15.91
N GLU A 71 21.96 -4.57 16.07
CA GLU A 71 23.28 -4.83 15.47
C GLU A 71 23.20 -5.00 13.95
N GLU A 72 22.17 -5.70 13.46
CA GLU A 72 21.94 -5.87 12.02
C GLU A 72 21.46 -4.59 11.34
N ARG A 73 20.82 -3.69 12.09
CA ARG A 73 20.37 -2.37 11.60
C ARG A 73 21.51 -1.36 11.42
N ARG A 74 22.64 -1.55 12.10
CA ARG A 74 23.81 -0.65 12.07
C ARG A 74 24.87 -1.04 11.03
N ARG A 75 24.76 -2.22 10.42
CA ARG A 75 25.61 -2.68 9.30
C ARG A 75 25.04 -2.22 7.97
#